data_AF-A0A6N4WSB5-F1
#
_entry.id   AF-A0A6N4WSB5-F1
#
_cell.length_a   1.000
_cell.length_b   1.000
_cell.length_c   1.000
_cell.angle_alpha   90.00
_cell.angle_beta   90.00
_cell.angle_gamma   90.00
#
_symmetry.space_group_name_H-M   'P 1'
#
loop_
_entity.id
_entity.type
_entity.pdbx_description
1 polymer ?
#
loop_
_entity_poly.entity_id
_entity_poly.type
_entity_poly.pdbx_seq_one_letter_code
_entity_poly.pdbx_strand_id
1 'polypeptide(L)'
;MNRLTTSLVTIAMACSCGIAQAEMGDRASWMRGALGLMWHPTSYDWELLEENQDWMSIDPFLEQIEEIDSIDYIQLNLGDAASKSASHTAPSDVIESFMGDVIIVPRAASGYDPFEEWLIACKAKGLRTQVYVNSNCLVYGDATISERWKDYCDTKSAVKTFVKSQSYHTDADYPDRAYMFCYAEYVIKDYSLRYGDLIDAWCFDKASKITANGDVLDPDGVISDQRLFEAWANAARAGNSNAAVAFNHGVGWVAKPFNNTTLVADYTFGHPFGGTGDPTTENLYPKNFSMCEQMGETNGHVYINDGRDWNDKVMGHYYPKMSTSAWNGGNTAALTDAEFLEWNEVGLSGGAITWGLPIVHSDCNKSWKAPDLLAKDWAMEQLRYMNDRISVSKTHYVQFRKRNALNYCLNGGGGGVNGQNVSLWTYIDNHRNLTWEEIYRGDGFYSYKKKGTNYCIDGGNDGANGQNVYLWQEDANNYNQQWKKVAQDDGTYQLRKRNKTNYAIDGNPDGANSQNVDLRKSVKTSQDMHWFIEYK
;
A
#
# COMPACT_ATOMS: atom_id res chain seq x y z
N MET A 1 21.80 11.45 19.22
CA MET A 1 22.88 10.62 18.65
C MET A 1 23.35 11.28 17.35
N ASN A 2 24.64 11.14 17.02
CA ASN A 2 25.36 11.99 16.05
C ASN A 2 24.68 12.11 14.67
N ARG A 3 24.36 13.35 14.27
CA ARG A 3 24.00 13.72 12.89
C ARG A 3 25.23 13.50 12.00
N LEU A 4 25.19 12.46 11.17
CA LEU A 4 26.16 12.24 10.11
C LEU A 4 25.89 13.25 8.99
N THR A 5 26.89 14.08 8.72
CA THR A 5 26.97 14.96 7.56
C THR A 5 27.11 14.11 6.29
N THR A 6 26.04 14.02 5.51
CA THR A 6 26.01 13.28 4.25
C THR A 6 26.76 14.09 3.17
N SER A 7 27.95 13.64 2.79
CA SER A 7 28.62 14.10 1.56
C SER A 7 27.79 13.66 0.36
N LEU A 8 27.39 14.62 -0.48
CA LEU A 8 26.83 14.36 -1.80
C LEU A 8 27.83 13.55 -2.64
N VAL A 9 27.52 12.27 -2.84
CA VAL A 9 28.11 11.47 -3.91
C VAL A 9 27.15 11.54 -5.08
N THR A 10 27.50 12.34 -6.08
CA THR A 10 26.77 12.42 -7.35
C THR A 10 27.03 11.13 -8.14
N ILE A 11 26.18 10.12 -7.96
CA ILE A 11 26.12 8.98 -8.88
C ILE A 11 25.38 9.47 -10.12
N ALA A 12 26.11 9.72 -11.20
CA ALA A 12 25.54 9.93 -12.52
C ALA A 12 24.89 8.61 -12.99
N MET A 13 23.56 8.50 -12.87
CA MET A 13 22.78 7.46 -13.54
C MET A 13 22.73 7.77 -15.03
N ALA A 14 23.72 7.28 -15.77
CA ALA A 14 23.52 6.96 -17.19
C ALA A 14 23.35 5.44 -17.27
N CYS A 15 22.26 4.98 -17.88
CA CYS A 15 21.92 3.58 -18.21
C CYS A 15 20.94 2.82 -17.28
N SER A 16 19.81 3.43 -16.86
CA SER A 16 18.71 2.72 -16.14
C SER A 16 17.46 2.40 -16.97
N CYS A 17 17.29 3.00 -18.17
CA CYS A 17 16.03 2.91 -18.93
C CYS A 17 15.63 1.47 -19.32
N GLY A 18 16.59 0.59 -19.63
CA GLY A 18 16.29 -0.78 -20.06
C GLY A 18 15.88 -1.75 -18.93
N ILE A 19 16.28 -1.47 -17.69
CA ILE A 19 15.94 -2.31 -16.53
C ILE A 19 14.61 -1.85 -15.92
N ALA A 20 14.35 -0.54 -15.89
CA ALA A 20 13.13 0.03 -15.31
C ALA A 20 11.85 -0.40 -16.05
N GLN A 21 11.90 -0.54 -17.39
CA GLN A 21 10.75 -0.98 -18.19
C GLN A 21 10.49 -2.50 -18.09
N ALA A 22 11.53 -3.31 -17.87
CA ALA A 22 11.40 -4.77 -17.80
C ALA A 22 10.61 -5.26 -16.57
N GLU A 23 10.59 -4.44 -15.51
CA GLU A 23 9.90 -4.71 -14.25
C GLU A 23 8.62 -3.88 -14.09
N MET A 24 8.22 -3.14 -15.14
CA MET A 24 7.02 -2.32 -15.12
C MET A 24 5.79 -3.19 -14.85
N GLY A 25 4.96 -2.76 -13.89
CA GLY A 25 3.77 -3.50 -13.47
C GLY A 25 4.07 -4.62 -12.47
N ASP A 26 5.21 -5.31 -12.58
CA ASP A 26 5.61 -6.36 -11.62
C ASP A 26 5.76 -5.79 -10.19
N ARG A 27 6.21 -4.53 -10.07
CA ARG A 27 6.28 -3.81 -8.78
C ARG A 27 4.94 -3.66 -8.07
N ALA A 28 3.86 -3.61 -8.85
CA ALA A 28 2.50 -3.50 -8.35
C ALA A 28 1.79 -4.85 -8.23
N SER A 29 2.48 -5.98 -8.45
CA SER A 29 1.86 -7.32 -8.38
C SER A 29 1.19 -7.61 -7.04
N TRP A 30 1.71 -7.06 -5.94
CA TRP A 30 1.10 -7.15 -4.61
C TRP A 30 -0.26 -6.43 -4.51
N MET A 31 -0.58 -5.51 -5.43
CA MET A 31 -1.86 -4.81 -5.46
C MET A 31 -2.99 -5.68 -6.01
N ARG A 32 -2.69 -6.83 -6.64
CA ARG A 32 -3.71 -7.77 -7.14
C ARG A 32 -4.54 -8.32 -5.98
N GLY A 33 -5.80 -7.93 -5.93
CA GLY A 33 -6.73 -8.22 -4.85
C GLY A 33 -6.53 -7.41 -3.58
N ALA A 34 -5.77 -6.32 -3.63
CA ALA A 34 -5.45 -5.51 -2.47
C ALA A 34 -6.51 -4.44 -2.19
N LEU A 35 -6.92 -4.35 -0.93
CA LEU A 35 -7.79 -3.31 -0.41
C LEU A 35 -6.96 -2.22 0.29
N GLY A 36 -7.14 -0.98 -0.12
CA GLY A 36 -6.53 0.18 0.51
C GLY A 36 -7.55 1.15 1.07
N LEU A 37 -7.17 1.86 2.14
CA LEU A 37 -7.93 3.01 2.65
C LEU A 37 -7.07 4.26 2.60
N MET A 38 -7.65 5.39 2.20
CA MET A 38 -6.97 6.69 2.31
C MET A 38 -7.21 7.31 3.68
N TRP A 39 -6.12 7.72 4.35
CA TRP A 39 -6.19 8.54 5.55
C TRP A 39 -5.55 9.91 5.27
N HIS A 40 -6.38 10.97 5.23
CA HIS A 40 -5.96 12.28 4.73
C HIS A 40 -6.42 13.45 5.63
N PRO A 41 -5.60 13.85 6.61
CA PRO A 41 -5.69 15.14 7.27
C PRO A 41 -5.42 16.29 6.26
N THR A 42 -5.94 17.48 6.50
CA THR A 42 -5.84 18.61 5.56
C THR A 42 -5.55 19.92 6.28
N SER A 43 -5.13 20.93 5.50
CA SER A 43 -5.00 22.30 6.00
C SER A 43 -4.06 22.37 7.22
N TYR A 44 -2.84 21.88 7.06
CA TYR A 44 -1.86 21.87 8.14
C TYR A 44 -1.48 23.30 8.55
N ASP A 45 -1.63 23.61 9.84
CA ASP A 45 -1.05 24.80 10.45
C ASP A 45 0.18 24.37 11.25
N TRP A 46 1.33 24.42 10.59
CA TRP A 46 2.61 23.99 11.15
C TRP A 46 3.09 24.89 12.30
N GLU A 47 2.52 26.09 12.49
CA GLU A 47 2.84 26.94 13.64
C GLU A 47 2.15 26.43 14.91
N LEU A 48 0.93 25.89 14.79
CA LEU A 48 0.17 25.35 15.92
C LEU A 48 0.61 23.94 16.34
N LEU A 49 1.40 23.26 15.51
CA LEU A 49 1.69 21.84 15.68
C LEU A 49 2.82 21.52 16.67
N GLU A 50 3.69 22.47 17.02
CA GLU A 50 4.64 22.26 18.12
C GLU A 50 3.93 22.01 19.45
N GLU A 51 2.74 22.59 19.64
CA GLU A 51 1.92 22.44 20.85
C GLU A 51 0.87 21.31 20.72
N ASN A 52 0.65 20.77 19.52
CA ASN A 52 -0.44 19.85 19.19
C ASN A 52 0.01 18.63 18.37
N GLN A 53 1.22 18.10 18.64
CA GLN A 53 1.77 16.95 17.92
C GLN A 53 0.80 15.75 17.90
N ASP A 54 0.14 15.47 19.02
CA ASP A 54 -0.83 14.38 19.18
C ASP A 54 -2.04 14.49 18.24
N TRP A 55 -2.40 15.68 17.75
CA TRP A 55 -3.55 15.86 16.86
C TRP A 55 -3.38 15.18 15.51
N MET A 56 -2.14 14.91 15.13
CA MET A 56 -1.80 14.31 13.84
C MET A 56 -1.36 12.85 13.99
N SER A 57 -1.53 12.21 15.15
CA SER A 57 -1.24 10.77 15.26
C SER A 57 -2.24 9.94 14.44
N ILE A 58 -1.70 8.94 13.74
CA ILE A 58 -2.50 7.95 13.00
C ILE A 58 -2.95 6.78 13.90
N ASP A 59 -2.34 6.62 15.08
CA ASP A 59 -2.56 5.45 15.94
C ASP A 59 -4.03 5.24 16.31
N PRO A 60 -4.82 6.28 16.69
CA PRO A 60 -6.24 6.09 16.97
C PRO A 60 -7.03 5.53 15.78
N PHE A 61 -6.66 5.93 14.56
CA PHE A 61 -7.28 5.40 13.35
C PHE A 61 -6.88 3.93 13.13
N LEU A 62 -5.59 3.58 13.31
CA LEU A 62 -5.12 2.20 13.19
C LEU A 62 -5.75 1.28 14.24
N GLU A 63 -6.01 1.78 15.46
CA GLU A 63 -6.77 1.06 16.48
C GLU A 63 -8.24 0.85 16.06
N GLN A 64 -8.87 1.86 15.45
CA GLN A 64 -10.26 1.77 14.98
C GLN A 64 -10.46 0.69 13.91
N ILE A 65 -9.48 0.52 13.01
CA ILE A 65 -9.57 -0.44 11.89
C ILE A 65 -8.94 -1.80 12.21
N GLU A 66 -8.43 -2.04 13.42
CA GLU A 66 -7.67 -3.25 13.77
C GLU A 66 -8.47 -4.56 13.55
N GLU A 67 -9.80 -4.48 13.63
CA GLU A 67 -10.69 -5.63 13.39
C GLU A 67 -10.93 -5.96 11.90
N ILE A 68 -10.51 -5.09 10.98
CA ILE A 68 -10.72 -5.24 9.54
C ILE A 68 -9.48 -5.88 8.91
N ASP A 69 -9.40 -7.22 8.99
CA ASP A 69 -8.24 -8.00 8.54
C ASP A 69 -8.09 -8.08 7.00
N SER A 70 -9.06 -7.57 6.24
CA SER A 70 -9.00 -7.52 4.78
C SER A 70 -8.23 -6.32 4.21
N ILE A 71 -7.80 -5.35 5.03
CA ILE A 71 -7.06 -4.16 4.57
C ILE A 71 -5.59 -4.50 4.36
N ASP A 72 -5.06 -4.16 3.19
CA ASP A 72 -3.70 -4.49 2.77
C ASP A 72 -2.75 -3.28 2.86
N TYR A 73 -3.26 -2.05 2.69
CA TYR A 73 -2.46 -0.84 2.71
C TYR A 73 -3.22 0.43 3.08
N ILE A 74 -2.49 1.47 3.49
CA ILE A 74 -3.01 2.82 3.74
C ILE A 74 -2.41 3.82 2.74
N GLN A 75 -3.26 4.61 2.08
CA GLN A 75 -2.80 5.78 1.33
C GLN A 75 -2.62 6.95 2.30
N LEU A 76 -1.41 7.52 2.30
CA LEU A 76 -1.00 8.67 3.12
C LEU A 76 -0.60 9.83 2.23
N ASN A 77 -0.98 11.04 2.62
CA ASN A 77 -0.70 12.23 1.84
C ASN A 77 0.61 12.87 2.29
N LEU A 78 1.60 12.88 1.38
CA LEU A 78 2.82 13.66 1.59
C LEU A 78 2.55 15.16 1.41
N GLY A 79 1.58 15.52 0.57
CA GLY A 79 1.11 16.90 0.40
C GLY A 79 -0.39 16.97 0.16
N ASP A 80 -0.96 18.17 0.31
CA ASP A 80 -2.40 18.40 0.12
C ASP A 80 -2.77 18.52 -1.37
N ALA A 81 -4.05 18.57 -1.68
CA ALA A 81 -4.54 18.64 -3.06
C ALA A 81 -4.59 20.09 -3.60
N ALA A 82 -4.63 20.20 -4.92
CA ALA A 82 -4.94 21.44 -5.65
C ALA A 82 -4.05 22.65 -5.24
N SER A 83 -4.63 23.76 -4.79
CA SER A 83 -3.89 24.98 -4.41
C SER A 83 -3.05 24.81 -3.14
N LYS A 84 -3.32 23.78 -2.34
CA LYS A 84 -2.57 23.48 -1.11
C LYS A 84 -1.42 22.50 -1.32
N SER A 85 -1.19 22.06 -2.56
CA SER A 85 -0.15 21.10 -2.95
C SER A 85 1.30 21.51 -2.68
N ALA A 86 1.53 22.79 -2.34
CA ALA A 86 2.82 23.26 -1.86
C ALA A 86 3.12 22.81 -0.41
N SER A 87 2.09 22.54 0.40
CA SER A 87 2.25 22.10 1.79
C SER A 87 2.55 20.61 1.85
N HIS A 88 3.58 20.23 2.62
CA HIS A 88 3.98 18.85 2.84
C HIS A 88 3.94 18.48 4.32
N THR A 89 3.66 17.21 4.60
CA THR A 89 3.53 16.62 5.95
C THR A 89 4.84 16.17 6.56
N ALA A 90 5.95 16.43 5.90
CA ALA A 90 7.28 16.05 6.32
C ALA A 90 8.24 17.25 6.28
N PRO A 91 9.24 17.34 7.20
CA PRO A 91 10.29 18.34 7.15
C PRO A 91 11.10 18.26 5.86
N SER A 92 11.51 19.41 5.32
CA SER A 92 12.42 19.48 4.17
C SER A 92 13.33 20.69 4.27
N ASP A 93 14.64 20.45 4.34
CA ASP A 93 15.66 21.50 4.37
C ASP A 93 15.58 22.41 3.12
N VAL A 94 15.26 21.82 1.96
CA VAL A 94 15.08 22.56 0.71
C VAL A 94 13.91 23.53 0.83
N ILE A 95 12.74 23.05 1.25
CA ILE A 95 11.53 23.86 1.34
C ILE A 95 11.67 24.92 2.44
N GLU A 96 12.18 24.53 3.60
CA GLU A 96 12.41 25.43 4.72
C GLU A 96 13.37 26.58 4.36
N SER A 97 14.32 26.36 3.44
CA SER A 97 15.28 27.39 3.02
C SER A 97 14.69 28.55 2.23
N PHE A 98 13.48 28.41 1.66
CA PHE A 98 12.85 29.46 0.84
C PHE A 98 11.41 29.78 1.24
N MET A 99 10.73 28.95 2.05
CA MET A 99 9.31 29.15 2.38
C MET A 99 9.02 30.45 3.13
N GLY A 100 10.02 31.05 3.78
CA GLY A 100 9.91 32.35 4.43
C GLY A 100 8.91 32.34 5.59
N ASP A 101 7.95 33.25 5.53
CA ASP A 101 6.86 33.47 6.47
C ASP A 101 5.63 32.57 6.23
N VAL A 102 5.55 31.86 5.11
CA VAL A 102 4.44 30.96 4.81
C VAL A 102 4.88 29.54 5.14
N ILE A 103 4.52 29.05 6.32
CA ILE A 103 5.01 27.75 6.82
C ILE A 103 4.25 26.62 6.13
N ILE A 104 4.96 25.83 5.33
CA ILE A 104 4.38 24.78 4.47
C ILE A 104 4.98 23.40 4.71
N VAL A 105 5.93 23.29 5.65
CA VAL A 105 6.46 22.01 6.15
C VAL A 105 6.65 22.11 7.66
N PRO A 106 6.61 20.99 8.39
CA PRO A 106 7.13 20.95 9.76
C PRO A 106 8.58 21.46 9.80
N ARG A 107 8.89 22.31 10.78
CA ARG A 107 10.23 22.88 10.96
C ARG A 107 11.21 21.77 11.34
N ALA A 108 12.36 21.66 10.66
CA ALA A 108 13.37 20.65 11.00
C ALA A 108 13.92 20.82 12.44
N ALA A 109 13.83 22.03 12.99
CA ALA A 109 14.23 22.35 14.36
C ALA A 109 13.33 21.72 15.43
N SER A 110 12.06 21.39 15.12
CA SER A 110 11.14 20.75 16.07
C SER A 110 11.54 19.29 16.35
N GLY A 111 12.26 18.66 15.42
CA GLY A 111 12.60 17.24 15.48
C GLY A 111 11.42 16.30 15.25
N TYR A 112 10.27 16.84 14.82
CA TYR A 112 9.04 16.10 14.58
C TYR A 112 8.81 15.88 13.08
N ASP A 113 8.65 14.61 12.68
CA ASP A 113 8.34 14.19 11.31
C ASP A 113 7.06 13.33 11.35
N PRO A 114 5.87 13.96 11.23
CA PRO A 114 4.61 13.22 11.35
C PRO A 114 4.48 12.14 10.27
N PHE A 115 4.96 12.44 9.06
CA PHE A 115 4.88 11.49 7.95
C PHE A 115 5.71 10.22 8.21
N GLU A 116 6.92 10.37 8.76
CA GLU A 116 7.73 9.21 9.17
C GLU A 116 7.00 8.37 10.23
N GLU A 117 6.42 9.01 11.25
CA GLU A 117 5.67 8.32 12.30
C GLU A 117 4.47 7.54 11.74
N TRP A 118 3.72 8.11 10.79
CA TRP A 118 2.61 7.42 10.14
C TRP A 118 3.05 6.20 9.36
N LEU A 119 4.13 6.34 8.58
CA LEU A 119 4.69 5.24 7.81
C LEU A 119 5.14 4.09 8.72
N ILE A 120 5.83 4.41 9.82
CA ILE A 120 6.28 3.42 10.81
C ILE A 120 5.09 2.74 11.48
N ALA A 121 4.06 3.49 11.89
CA ALA A 121 2.88 2.95 12.54
C ALA A 121 2.11 1.97 11.63
N CYS A 122 1.90 2.32 10.36
CA CYS A 122 1.31 1.43 9.36
C CYS A 122 2.13 0.14 9.21
N LYS A 123 3.45 0.24 9.09
CA LYS A 123 4.34 -0.92 8.94
C LYS A 123 4.33 -1.81 10.19
N ALA A 124 4.25 -1.23 11.38
CA ALA A 124 4.13 -1.97 12.63
C ALA A 124 2.84 -2.81 12.70
N LYS A 125 1.78 -2.39 12.00
CA LYS A 125 0.52 -3.15 11.83
C LYS A 125 0.54 -4.13 10.64
N GLY A 126 1.68 -4.27 9.94
CA GLY A 126 1.81 -5.14 8.77
C GLY A 126 1.17 -4.59 7.49
N LEU A 127 0.80 -3.31 7.48
CA LEU A 127 0.19 -2.64 6.34
C LEU A 127 1.27 -2.05 5.41
N ARG A 128 1.03 -2.14 4.11
CA ARG A 128 1.80 -1.37 3.11
C ARG A 128 1.34 0.09 3.09
N THR A 129 2.11 0.96 2.45
CA THR A 129 1.77 2.38 2.31
C THR A 129 1.83 2.84 0.86
N GLN A 130 0.85 3.66 0.49
CA GLN A 130 0.80 4.34 -0.80
C GLN A 130 0.86 5.85 -0.55
N VAL A 131 1.77 6.56 -1.21
CA VAL A 131 1.98 7.98 -0.99
C VAL A 131 1.29 8.81 -2.06
N TYR A 132 0.37 9.68 -1.66
CA TYR A 132 -0.25 10.67 -2.53
C TYR A 132 0.62 11.93 -2.64
N VAL A 133 0.83 12.37 -3.88
CA VAL A 133 1.46 13.67 -4.20
C VAL A 133 0.66 14.35 -5.31
N ASN A 134 0.38 15.64 -5.18
CA ASN A 134 -0.27 16.40 -6.23
C ASN A 134 0.76 17.08 -7.14
N SER A 135 0.67 16.87 -8.46
CA SER A 135 1.65 17.37 -9.43
C SER A 135 1.59 18.89 -9.67
N ASN A 136 0.62 19.61 -9.06
CA ASN A 136 0.76 21.06 -8.94
C ASN A 136 1.99 21.44 -8.10
N CYS A 137 2.25 20.67 -7.03
CA CYS A 137 3.43 20.75 -6.16
C CYS A 137 3.85 22.18 -5.80
N LEU A 138 5.16 22.44 -5.75
CA LEU A 138 5.74 23.76 -5.53
C LEU A 138 5.71 24.66 -6.78
N VAL A 139 5.24 24.17 -7.93
CA VAL A 139 5.28 24.92 -9.20
C VAL A 139 3.97 25.67 -9.48
N TYR A 140 2.85 25.07 -9.07
CA TYR A 140 1.48 25.53 -9.36
C TYR A 140 0.55 25.48 -8.14
N GLY A 141 1.08 25.23 -6.94
CA GLY A 141 0.32 25.21 -5.70
C GLY A 141 -0.03 26.62 -5.24
N ASP A 142 0.52 27.02 -4.09
CA ASP A 142 0.41 28.40 -3.61
C ASP A 142 1.25 29.34 -4.49
N ALA A 143 0.70 30.51 -4.85
CA ALA A 143 1.34 31.43 -5.78
C ALA A 143 2.63 32.04 -5.22
N THR A 144 2.63 32.42 -3.93
CA THR A 144 3.79 33.01 -3.26
C THR A 144 4.90 31.98 -3.10
N ILE A 145 4.55 30.76 -2.69
CA ILE A 145 5.51 29.66 -2.63
C ILE A 145 6.06 29.32 -4.01
N SER A 146 5.21 29.32 -5.03
CA SER A 146 5.63 29.00 -6.40
C SER A 146 6.66 29.99 -6.94
N GLU A 147 6.49 31.28 -6.65
CA GLU A 147 7.48 32.30 -6.99
C GLU A 147 8.82 32.04 -6.27
N ARG A 148 8.78 31.80 -4.95
CA ARG A 148 9.98 31.52 -4.13
C ARG A 148 10.70 30.25 -4.57
N TRP A 149 9.97 29.21 -4.95
CA TRP A 149 10.52 27.96 -5.47
C TRP A 149 11.25 28.17 -6.80
N LYS A 150 10.65 28.94 -7.72
CA LYS A 150 11.28 29.25 -9.02
C LYS A 150 12.54 30.09 -8.83
N ASP A 151 12.50 31.11 -7.96
CA ASP A 151 13.70 31.90 -7.60
C ASP A 151 14.80 31.03 -6.96
N TYR A 152 14.44 30.11 -6.06
CA TYR A 152 15.39 29.13 -5.50
C TYR A 152 16.06 28.32 -6.62
N CYS A 153 15.28 27.80 -7.58
CA CYS A 153 15.82 27.03 -8.70
C CYS A 153 16.76 27.87 -9.58
N ASP A 154 16.42 29.14 -9.83
CA ASP A 154 17.16 30.03 -10.71
C ASP A 154 18.44 30.60 -10.09
N THR A 155 18.52 30.62 -8.76
CA THR A 155 19.63 31.24 -8.02
C THR A 155 20.62 30.24 -7.43
N LYS A 156 20.18 29.05 -7.01
CA LYS A 156 21.06 28.06 -6.36
C LYS A 156 21.99 27.37 -7.35
N SER A 157 23.30 27.52 -7.16
CA SER A 157 24.32 27.05 -8.10
C SER A 157 24.23 25.54 -8.41
N ALA A 158 23.93 24.71 -7.42
CA ALA A 158 23.74 23.26 -7.61
C ALA A 158 22.51 22.96 -8.50
N VAL A 159 21.39 23.64 -8.24
CA VAL A 159 20.15 23.47 -9.00
C VAL A 159 20.34 23.91 -10.46
N LYS A 160 20.97 25.06 -10.69
CA LYS A 160 21.31 25.52 -12.05
C LYS A 160 22.21 24.55 -12.79
N THR A 161 23.15 23.91 -12.09
CA THR A 161 24.03 22.89 -12.68
C THR A 161 23.23 21.66 -13.09
N PHE A 162 22.29 21.21 -12.25
CA PHE A 162 21.36 20.13 -12.58
C PHE A 162 20.47 20.48 -13.78
N VAL A 163 19.85 21.66 -13.81
CA VAL A 163 19.00 22.09 -14.95
C VAL A 163 19.79 22.06 -16.27
N LYS A 164 21.05 22.47 -16.27
CA LYS A 164 21.92 22.43 -17.46
C LYS A 164 22.51 21.06 -17.79
N SER A 165 22.37 20.08 -16.90
CA SER A 165 23.03 18.77 -17.05
C SER A 165 22.44 17.92 -18.17
N GLN A 166 21.18 18.18 -18.55
CA GLN A 166 20.47 17.46 -19.61
C GLN A 166 19.71 18.45 -20.48
N SER A 167 19.79 18.28 -21.81
CA SER A 167 19.13 19.20 -22.75
C SER A 167 17.60 19.16 -22.66
N TYR A 168 17.02 18.03 -22.22
CA TYR A 168 15.57 17.86 -22.10
C TYR A 168 14.97 18.46 -20.82
N HIS A 169 15.78 19.01 -19.90
CA HIS A 169 15.28 19.67 -18.70
C HIS A 169 14.59 21.01 -18.99
N THR A 170 14.90 21.62 -20.13
CA THR A 170 14.36 22.93 -20.53
C THR A 170 13.72 22.83 -21.91
N ASP A 171 12.62 23.56 -22.09
CA ASP A 171 11.99 23.77 -23.39
C ASP A 171 11.43 25.20 -23.43
N ALA A 172 11.63 25.91 -24.53
CA ALA A 172 11.19 27.30 -24.67
C ALA A 172 9.66 27.42 -24.69
N ASP A 173 8.96 26.39 -25.18
CA ASP A 173 7.50 26.35 -25.23
C ASP A 173 6.90 25.94 -23.87
N TYR A 174 7.71 25.35 -22.99
CA TYR A 174 7.32 24.89 -21.66
C TYR A 174 8.23 25.50 -20.58
N PRO A 175 8.06 26.80 -20.26
CA PRO A 175 8.98 27.54 -19.39
C PRO A 175 9.06 26.99 -17.95
N ASP A 176 8.04 26.26 -17.50
CA ASP A 176 8.01 25.68 -16.16
C ASP A 176 8.60 24.26 -16.08
N ARG A 177 9.00 23.67 -17.22
CA ARG A 177 9.51 22.29 -17.32
C ARG A 177 10.71 22.06 -16.39
N ALA A 178 11.63 23.02 -16.33
CA ALA A 178 12.82 22.92 -15.48
C ALA A 178 12.47 22.79 -13.99
N TYR A 179 11.45 23.50 -13.52
CA TYR A 179 11.03 23.49 -12.11
C TYR A 179 10.35 22.17 -11.73
N MET A 180 9.67 21.52 -12.69
CA MET A 180 9.10 20.17 -12.50
C MET A 180 10.19 19.10 -12.37
N PHE A 181 11.29 19.21 -13.14
CA PHE A 181 12.47 18.36 -12.94
C PHE A 181 13.16 18.62 -11.61
N CYS A 182 13.28 19.89 -11.21
CA CYS A 182 13.86 20.25 -9.91
C CYS A 182 13.04 19.68 -8.75
N TYR A 183 11.72 19.64 -8.86
CA TYR A 183 10.86 19.06 -7.82
C TYR A 183 11.10 17.54 -7.69
N ALA A 184 11.24 16.84 -8.81
CA ALA A 184 11.60 15.42 -8.79
C ALA A 184 12.96 15.17 -8.12
N GLU A 185 14.00 15.89 -8.56
CA GLU A 185 15.38 15.64 -8.11
C GLU A 185 15.64 16.09 -6.66
N TYR A 186 15.07 17.21 -6.22
CA TYR A 186 15.41 17.81 -4.93
C TYR A 186 14.33 17.65 -3.84
N VAL A 187 13.12 17.21 -4.20
CA VAL A 187 12.03 17.04 -3.24
C VAL A 187 11.54 15.59 -3.19
N ILE A 188 11.03 15.05 -4.30
CA ILE A 188 10.51 13.66 -4.32
C ILE A 188 11.63 12.67 -3.97
N LYS A 189 12.80 12.84 -4.58
CA LYS A 189 13.96 11.97 -4.35
C LYS A 189 14.47 12.03 -2.92
N ASP A 190 14.46 13.21 -2.29
CA ASP A 190 14.87 13.36 -0.88
C ASP A 190 13.94 12.56 0.04
N TYR A 191 12.63 12.74 -0.10
CA TYR A 191 11.66 11.98 0.68
C TYR A 191 11.73 10.48 0.38
N SER A 192 11.86 10.09 -0.89
CA SER A 192 12.02 8.68 -1.26
C SER A 192 13.25 8.07 -0.58
N LEU A 193 14.43 8.69 -0.70
CA LEU A 193 15.67 8.21 -0.07
C LEU A 193 15.58 8.16 1.46
N ARG A 194 14.89 9.11 2.08
CA ARG A 194 14.73 9.17 3.53
C ARG A 194 13.89 8.01 4.07
N TYR A 195 12.75 7.73 3.43
CA TYR A 195 11.79 6.76 3.94
C TYR A 195 11.99 5.34 3.39
N GLY A 196 12.60 5.20 2.21
CA GLY A 196 12.96 3.91 1.61
C GLY A 196 11.80 2.91 1.56
N ASP A 197 12.04 1.71 2.09
CA ASP A 197 11.08 0.59 2.08
C ASP A 197 9.85 0.80 2.98
N LEU A 198 9.78 1.91 3.72
CA LEU A 198 8.55 2.33 4.36
C LEU A 198 7.46 2.72 3.35
N ILE A 199 7.84 3.06 2.12
CA ILE A 199 6.92 3.44 1.02
C ILE A 199 6.85 2.32 -0.02
N ASP A 200 5.66 1.76 -0.24
CA ASP A 200 5.46 0.67 -1.21
C ASP A 200 4.92 1.17 -2.56
N ALA A 201 4.24 2.32 -2.58
CA ALA A 201 3.71 2.91 -3.81
C ALA A 201 3.61 4.43 -3.76
N TRP A 202 3.53 5.07 -4.93
CA TRP A 202 3.31 6.49 -5.13
C TRP A 202 2.21 6.73 -6.16
N CYS A 203 1.23 7.56 -5.82
CA CYS A 203 0.21 8.04 -6.76
C CYS A 203 0.32 9.56 -6.94
N PHE A 204 0.59 9.97 -8.18
CA PHE A 204 0.76 11.36 -8.57
C PHE A 204 -0.52 11.92 -9.19
N ASP A 205 -1.28 12.69 -8.41
CA ASP A 205 -2.49 13.35 -8.89
C ASP A 205 -2.15 14.55 -9.81
N LYS A 206 -3.11 14.99 -10.63
CA LYS A 206 -2.97 16.12 -11.56
C LYS A 206 -1.75 16.00 -12.47
N ALA A 207 -1.39 14.78 -12.86
CA ALA A 207 -0.26 14.55 -13.77
C ALA A 207 -0.49 15.14 -15.19
N SER A 208 -1.68 15.70 -15.47
CA SER A 208 -1.88 16.68 -16.55
C SER A 208 -0.93 17.89 -16.46
N LYS A 209 -0.34 18.20 -15.30
CA LYS A 209 0.70 19.22 -15.15
C LYS A 209 2.05 18.77 -15.70
N ILE A 210 2.33 17.48 -15.70
CA ILE A 210 3.51 16.91 -16.36
C ILE A 210 3.34 17.08 -17.88
N THR A 211 2.18 16.73 -18.43
CA THR A 211 1.92 16.89 -19.87
C THR A 211 1.83 18.35 -20.31
N ALA A 212 1.30 19.23 -19.45
CA ALA A 212 1.33 20.68 -19.69
C ALA A 212 2.76 21.27 -19.76
N ASN A 213 3.77 20.50 -19.35
CA ASN A 213 5.17 20.87 -19.42
C ASN A 213 5.96 20.08 -20.48
N GLY A 214 5.28 19.53 -21.49
CA GLY A 214 5.89 19.03 -22.72
C GLY A 214 6.05 17.52 -22.84
N ASP A 215 5.60 16.76 -21.83
CA ASP A 215 5.55 15.30 -21.94
C ASP A 215 4.26 14.82 -22.61
N VAL A 216 4.33 13.70 -23.33
CA VAL A 216 3.21 13.07 -24.02
C VAL A 216 2.67 11.92 -23.17
N LEU A 217 1.36 11.91 -22.91
CA LEU A 217 0.72 10.85 -22.11
C LEU A 217 0.81 9.47 -22.77
N ASP A 218 0.51 9.42 -24.06
CA ASP A 218 0.45 8.18 -24.83
C ASP A 218 1.57 8.18 -25.88
N PRO A 219 2.81 7.88 -25.49
CA PRO A 219 3.92 7.84 -26.43
C PRO A 219 3.81 6.56 -27.25
N ASP A 220 4.25 6.61 -28.51
CA ASP A 220 4.41 5.42 -29.36
C ASP A 220 5.63 4.58 -28.91
N GLY A 221 5.71 4.24 -27.61
CA GLY A 221 6.83 3.50 -27.00
C GLY A 221 8.10 4.33 -26.77
N VAL A 222 8.05 5.65 -27.00
CA VAL A 222 9.24 6.52 -27.01
C VAL A 222 9.44 7.24 -25.68
N ILE A 223 10.43 6.80 -24.90
CA ILE A 223 10.73 7.39 -23.57
C ILE A 223 11.18 8.85 -23.64
N SER A 224 11.74 9.32 -24.77
CA SER A 224 12.13 10.73 -24.89
C SER A 224 10.95 11.69 -24.86
N ASP A 225 9.74 11.19 -25.09
CA ASP A 225 8.50 11.96 -25.01
C ASP A 225 7.93 11.97 -23.58
N GLN A 226 8.58 11.27 -22.64
CA GLN A 226 8.13 11.07 -21.26
C GLN A 226 9.23 11.31 -20.21
N ARG A 227 10.14 12.27 -20.46
CA ARG A 227 11.29 12.52 -19.57
C ARG A 227 10.91 13.06 -18.19
N LEU A 228 9.85 13.85 -18.06
CA LEU A 228 9.36 14.27 -16.74
C LEU A 228 8.72 13.10 -15.99
N PHE A 229 7.90 12.27 -16.66
CA PHE A 229 7.36 11.06 -16.05
C PHE A 229 8.48 10.14 -15.55
N GLU A 230 9.49 9.92 -16.39
CA GLU A 230 10.68 9.14 -16.04
C GLU A 230 11.40 9.73 -14.83
N ALA A 231 11.63 11.04 -14.79
CA ALA A 231 12.28 11.69 -13.66
C ALA A 231 11.49 11.53 -12.35
N TRP A 232 10.16 11.72 -12.39
CA TRP A 232 9.30 11.57 -11.21
C TRP A 232 9.25 10.13 -10.72
N ALA A 233 9.11 9.15 -11.63
CA ALA A 233 9.10 7.74 -11.26
C ALA A 233 10.47 7.27 -10.73
N ASN A 234 11.58 7.73 -11.32
CA ASN A 234 12.93 7.41 -10.84
C ASN A 234 13.21 8.05 -9.48
N ALA A 235 12.75 9.29 -9.25
CA ALA A 235 12.85 9.93 -7.95
C ALA A 235 12.05 9.17 -6.88
N ALA A 236 10.82 8.76 -7.19
CA ALA A 236 9.97 7.96 -6.30
C ALA A 236 10.61 6.62 -5.92
N ARG A 237 11.36 6.02 -6.85
CA ARG A 237 12.05 4.72 -6.68
C ARG A 237 13.47 4.83 -6.13
N ALA A 238 13.96 6.04 -5.82
CA ALA A 238 15.34 6.24 -5.42
C ALA A 238 15.66 5.58 -4.07
N GLY A 239 14.74 5.62 -3.10
CA GLY A 239 14.89 4.95 -1.82
C GLY A 239 14.34 3.52 -1.77
N ASN A 240 13.37 3.19 -2.65
CA ASN A 240 12.85 1.82 -2.81
C ASN A 240 12.65 1.53 -4.30
N SER A 241 13.53 0.71 -4.89
CA SER A 241 13.45 0.36 -6.31
C SER A 241 12.21 -0.45 -6.68
N ASN A 242 11.53 -1.05 -5.70
CA ASN A 242 10.30 -1.80 -5.86
C ASN A 242 9.04 -0.95 -5.65
N ALA A 243 9.17 0.34 -5.34
CA ALA A 243 8.01 1.21 -5.17
C ALA A 243 7.20 1.30 -6.49
N ALA A 244 5.93 0.94 -6.42
CA ALA A 244 5.01 1.04 -7.54
C ALA A 244 4.62 2.50 -7.80
N VAL A 245 4.44 2.91 -9.05
CA VAL A 245 4.09 4.29 -9.40
C VAL A 245 2.83 4.39 -10.27
N ALA A 246 1.98 5.36 -10.00
CA ALA A 246 0.84 5.73 -10.85
C ALA A 246 0.73 7.25 -11.05
N PHE A 247 0.12 7.64 -12.17
CA PHE A 247 -0.10 9.04 -12.53
C PHE A 247 -1.56 9.29 -12.93
N ASN A 248 -2.18 10.35 -12.39
CA ASN A 248 -3.55 10.72 -12.73
C ASN A 248 -3.61 11.59 -14.00
N HIS A 249 -4.10 11.00 -15.07
CA HIS A 249 -4.33 11.66 -16.35
C HIS A 249 -5.81 11.90 -16.67
N GLY A 250 -6.66 11.83 -15.65
CA GLY A 250 -8.10 11.79 -15.82
C GLY A 250 -8.61 10.38 -16.09
N VAL A 251 -9.93 10.25 -16.11
CA VAL A 251 -10.64 9.01 -16.40
C VAL A 251 -10.55 8.67 -17.89
N GLY A 252 -10.65 7.40 -18.25
CA GLY A 252 -10.78 6.96 -19.63
C GLY A 252 -12.18 7.21 -20.19
N TRP A 253 -12.67 6.28 -21.01
CA TRP A 253 -14.02 6.34 -21.59
C TRP A 253 -14.76 5.03 -21.32
N VAL A 254 -16.08 5.01 -21.52
CA VAL A 254 -16.94 3.89 -21.08
C VAL A 254 -16.43 2.50 -21.52
N ALA A 255 -15.89 2.37 -22.74
CA ALA A 255 -15.37 1.12 -23.27
C ALA A 255 -13.95 0.75 -22.81
N LYS A 256 -13.18 1.72 -22.31
CA LYS A 256 -11.84 1.55 -21.71
C LYS A 256 -11.73 2.53 -20.55
N PRO A 257 -12.33 2.22 -19.39
CA PRO A 257 -12.54 3.20 -18.33
C PRO A 257 -11.26 3.66 -17.63
N PHE A 258 -10.18 2.86 -17.70
CA PHE A 258 -8.84 3.34 -17.39
C PHE A 258 -8.26 4.09 -18.60
N ASN A 259 -7.76 5.31 -18.36
CA ASN A 259 -7.09 6.11 -19.39
C ASN A 259 -5.77 5.44 -19.84
N ASN A 260 -5.13 5.93 -20.89
CA ASN A 260 -3.80 5.47 -21.30
C ASN A 260 -2.78 5.58 -20.16
N THR A 261 -1.82 4.65 -20.16
CA THR A 261 -0.73 4.59 -19.19
C THR A 261 0.57 5.18 -19.75
N THR A 262 1.52 5.45 -18.87
CA THR A 262 2.88 5.91 -19.23
C THR A 262 3.84 4.73 -19.26
N LEU A 263 5.01 4.89 -19.88
CA LEU A 263 6.09 3.88 -19.97
C LEU A 263 6.74 3.55 -18.62
N VAL A 264 6.31 4.22 -17.56
CA VAL A 264 6.93 4.14 -16.23
C VAL A 264 5.92 3.87 -15.12
N ALA A 265 4.62 3.78 -15.43
CA ALA A 265 3.59 3.50 -14.43
C ALA A 265 3.41 2.00 -14.23
N ASP A 266 3.33 1.57 -12.98
CA ASP A 266 3.13 0.16 -12.61
C ASP A 266 1.64 -0.17 -12.41
N TYR A 267 0.84 0.84 -12.12
CA TYR A 267 -0.60 0.69 -11.90
C TYR A 267 -1.37 1.92 -12.37
N THR A 268 -2.67 1.77 -12.60
CA THR A 268 -3.55 2.87 -12.98
C THR A 268 -3.87 3.74 -11.76
N PHE A 269 -3.89 5.07 -11.91
CA PHE A 269 -4.35 5.93 -10.80
C PHE A 269 -5.81 5.66 -10.41
N GLY A 270 -6.66 5.36 -11.40
CA GLY A 270 -8.02 4.87 -11.14
C GLY A 270 -9.02 5.95 -10.74
N HIS A 271 -8.90 7.18 -11.25
CA HIS A 271 -9.86 8.22 -10.90
C HIS A 271 -11.26 7.90 -11.48
N PRO A 272 -12.35 8.01 -10.70
CA PRO A 272 -13.70 7.70 -11.14
C PRO A 272 -14.23 8.70 -12.18
N PHE A 273 -15.24 8.26 -12.94
CA PHE A 273 -16.11 9.14 -13.69
C PHE A 273 -16.91 10.05 -12.74
N GLY A 274 -17.05 11.33 -13.10
CA GLY A 274 -17.78 12.30 -12.29
C GLY A 274 -16.99 12.75 -11.05
N GLY A 275 -15.84 13.40 -11.27
CA GLY A 275 -14.89 13.70 -10.21
C GLY A 275 -15.44 14.49 -9.02
N THR A 276 -16.31 15.47 -9.25
CA THR A 276 -16.99 16.23 -8.19
C THR A 276 -18.38 15.67 -7.91
N GLY A 277 -18.80 15.64 -6.65
CA GLY A 277 -20.13 15.16 -6.28
C GLY A 277 -20.23 13.64 -6.20
N ASP A 278 -21.45 13.14 -6.34
CA ASP A 278 -21.81 11.75 -6.08
C ASP A 278 -21.36 10.81 -7.22
N PRO A 279 -20.44 9.86 -6.98
CA PRO A 279 -19.96 8.95 -8.03
C PRO A 279 -20.99 7.89 -8.44
N THR A 280 -22.14 7.78 -7.78
CA THR A 280 -23.10 6.68 -7.97
C THR A 280 -24.48 7.15 -8.45
N THR A 281 -24.58 8.38 -8.97
CA THR A 281 -25.79 8.80 -9.69
C THR A 281 -26.13 7.80 -10.81
N GLU A 282 -27.39 7.77 -11.25
CA GLU A 282 -27.89 6.84 -12.29
C GLU A 282 -26.99 6.78 -13.54
N ASN A 283 -26.38 7.91 -13.93
CA ASN A 283 -25.49 8.01 -15.09
C ASN A 283 -24.02 7.64 -14.82
N LEU A 284 -23.60 7.62 -13.55
CA LEU A 284 -22.22 7.41 -13.12
C LEU A 284 -21.99 6.01 -12.55
N TYR A 285 -22.97 5.44 -11.82
CA TYR A 285 -22.89 4.09 -11.27
C TYR A 285 -22.40 3.06 -12.30
N PRO A 286 -23.05 2.86 -13.47
CA PRO A 286 -22.61 1.83 -14.41
C PRO A 286 -21.21 2.09 -15.00
N LYS A 287 -20.79 3.36 -15.11
CA LYS A 287 -19.46 3.72 -15.65
C LYS A 287 -18.35 3.46 -14.64
N ASN A 288 -18.65 3.72 -13.37
CA ASN A 288 -17.71 3.51 -12.29
C ASN A 288 -17.61 2.03 -11.93
N PHE A 289 -18.75 1.31 -11.91
CA PHE A 289 -18.75 -0.13 -11.69
C PHE A 289 -18.04 -0.91 -12.81
N SER A 290 -18.10 -0.43 -14.07
CA SER A 290 -17.36 -1.07 -15.17
C SER A 290 -15.84 -1.03 -15.00
N MET A 291 -15.30 -0.15 -14.14
CA MET A 291 -13.90 -0.20 -13.73
C MET A 291 -13.61 -1.45 -12.88
N CYS A 292 -14.50 -1.79 -11.96
CA CYS A 292 -14.43 -3.03 -11.18
C CYS A 292 -14.58 -4.25 -12.09
N GLU A 293 -15.56 -4.26 -12.99
CA GLU A 293 -15.76 -5.36 -13.95
C GLU A 293 -14.52 -5.59 -14.80
N GLN A 294 -13.94 -4.54 -15.40
CA GLN A 294 -12.74 -4.68 -16.22
C GLN A 294 -11.57 -5.22 -15.38
N MET A 295 -11.38 -4.77 -14.14
CA MET A 295 -10.34 -5.32 -13.25
C MET A 295 -10.55 -6.81 -12.99
N GLY A 296 -11.79 -7.25 -12.74
CA GLY A 296 -12.10 -8.66 -12.54
C GLY A 296 -11.90 -9.51 -13.81
N GLU A 297 -12.44 -9.08 -14.94
CA GLU A 297 -12.38 -9.78 -16.23
C GLU A 297 -10.96 -9.93 -16.76
N THR A 298 -10.12 -8.93 -16.54
CA THR A 298 -8.72 -8.92 -16.97
C THR A 298 -7.76 -9.46 -15.92
N ASN A 299 -8.30 -9.96 -14.80
CA ASN A 299 -7.51 -10.47 -13.69
C ASN A 299 -6.50 -9.44 -13.15
N GLY A 300 -6.87 -8.16 -13.22
CA GLY A 300 -6.06 -7.02 -12.83
C GLY A 300 -5.22 -6.40 -13.94
N HIS A 301 -5.08 -7.02 -15.11
CA HIS A 301 -4.21 -6.51 -16.17
C HIS A 301 -5.00 -5.71 -17.22
N VAL A 302 -5.33 -4.46 -16.91
CA VAL A 302 -6.39 -3.70 -17.62
C VAL A 302 -6.04 -3.23 -19.04
N TYR A 303 -4.79 -3.41 -19.48
CA TYR A 303 -4.34 -3.06 -20.84
C TYR A 303 -4.09 -4.27 -21.75
N ILE A 304 -4.36 -5.50 -21.27
CA ILE A 304 -4.23 -6.69 -22.11
C ILE A 304 -5.09 -6.55 -23.37
N ASN A 305 -4.48 -6.75 -24.54
CA ASN A 305 -5.10 -6.64 -25.86
C ASN A 305 -5.34 -5.21 -26.39
N ASP A 306 -4.61 -4.20 -25.93
CA ASP A 306 -4.68 -2.86 -26.53
C ASP A 306 -3.79 -2.68 -27.78
N GLY A 307 -3.02 -3.72 -28.14
CA GLY A 307 -2.06 -3.71 -29.25
C GLY A 307 -0.63 -3.38 -28.84
N ARG A 308 -0.38 -3.10 -27.55
CA ARG A 308 0.93 -2.89 -26.94
C ARG A 308 1.17 -3.99 -25.91
N ASP A 309 2.36 -4.59 -25.95
CA ASP A 309 2.76 -5.65 -25.02
C ASP A 309 3.50 -5.10 -23.80
N TRP A 310 4.17 -3.96 -23.97
CA TRP A 310 4.97 -3.34 -22.92
C TRP A 310 4.14 -3.02 -21.67
N ASN A 311 2.83 -2.73 -21.80
CA ASN A 311 1.94 -2.40 -20.68
C ASN A 311 1.06 -3.56 -20.18
N ASP A 312 1.22 -4.79 -20.69
CA ASP A 312 0.39 -5.94 -20.33
C ASP A 312 0.41 -6.25 -18.82
N LYS A 313 1.46 -5.84 -18.12
CA LYS A 313 1.63 -6.06 -16.68
C LYS A 313 1.10 -4.94 -15.79
N VAL A 314 0.70 -3.80 -16.35
CA VAL A 314 0.23 -2.66 -15.56
C VAL A 314 -1.05 -3.04 -14.83
N MET A 315 -1.03 -2.87 -13.51
CA MET A 315 -2.11 -3.29 -12.63
C MET A 315 -3.27 -2.29 -12.64
N GLY A 316 -4.48 -2.82 -12.78
CA GLY A 316 -5.74 -2.12 -12.58
C GLY A 316 -5.92 -1.81 -11.11
N HIS A 317 -5.98 -0.53 -10.81
CA HIS A 317 -6.25 0.02 -9.50
C HIS A 317 -7.29 1.12 -9.63
N TYR A 318 -8.28 1.12 -8.75
CA TYR A 318 -9.39 2.05 -8.72
C TYR A 318 -9.36 2.89 -7.44
N TYR A 319 -9.61 4.20 -7.56
CA TYR A 319 -9.58 5.14 -6.44
C TYR A 319 -10.90 5.93 -6.27
N PRO A 320 -12.01 5.26 -5.92
CA PRO A 320 -13.31 5.89 -5.68
C PRO A 320 -13.39 6.57 -4.30
N LYS A 321 -14.40 7.43 -4.14
CA LYS A 321 -14.86 7.93 -2.83
C LYS A 321 -15.85 6.95 -2.23
N MET A 322 -15.83 6.74 -0.91
CA MET A 322 -16.95 6.06 -0.24
C MET A 322 -18.17 6.97 -0.08
N SER A 323 -17.98 8.30 -0.05
CA SER A 323 -19.06 9.26 0.17
C SER A 323 -19.58 9.89 -1.12
N THR A 324 -20.78 10.45 -1.06
CA THR A 324 -21.40 11.20 -2.17
C THR A 324 -20.74 12.55 -2.45
N SER A 325 -19.69 12.96 -1.72
CA SER A 325 -19.21 14.34 -1.75
C SER A 325 -17.69 14.48 -1.90
N ALA A 326 -16.91 13.80 -1.09
CA ALA A 326 -15.46 13.98 -1.00
C ALA A 326 -14.73 12.66 -0.70
N TRP A 327 -13.44 12.61 -1.02
CA TRP A 327 -12.58 11.47 -0.71
C TRP A 327 -12.33 11.34 0.79
N ASN A 328 -12.04 12.44 1.50
CA ASN A 328 -11.65 12.41 2.91
C ASN A 328 -12.75 12.87 3.86
N GLY A 329 -13.99 12.93 3.40
CA GLY A 329 -15.12 13.38 4.22
C GLY A 329 -16.46 13.11 3.53
N GLY A 330 -17.54 13.59 4.14
CA GLY A 330 -18.90 13.43 3.63
C GLY A 330 -19.80 12.65 4.57
N ASN A 331 -21.06 13.09 4.69
CA ASN A 331 -21.98 12.56 5.69
C ASN A 331 -22.87 11.41 5.18
N THR A 332 -22.77 11.08 3.89
CA THR A 332 -23.66 10.11 3.24
C THR A 332 -22.82 9.16 2.39
N ALA A 333 -23.02 7.86 2.59
CA ALA A 333 -22.44 6.81 1.76
C ALA A 333 -22.93 6.94 0.31
N ALA A 334 -22.03 6.74 -0.66
CA ALA A 334 -22.38 6.71 -2.07
C ALA A 334 -23.00 5.38 -2.49
N LEU A 335 -22.66 4.30 -1.77
CA LEU A 335 -23.15 2.95 -2.03
C LEU A 335 -23.91 2.45 -0.81
N THR A 336 -24.89 1.57 -1.03
CA THR A 336 -25.43 0.71 0.03
C THR A 336 -24.40 -0.33 0.44
N ASP A 337 -24.57 -0.99 1.60
CA ASP A 337 -23.64 -2.03 2.07
C ASP A 337 -23.51 -3.20 1.09
N ALA A 338 -24.61 -3.55 0.42
CA ALA A 338 -24.63 -4.61 -0.58
C ALA A 338 -23.86 -4.22 -1.85
N GLU A 339 -24.05 -3.00 -2.36
CA GLU A 339 -23.30 -2.50 -3.51
C GLU A 339 -21.81 -2.29 -3.17
N PHE A 340 -21.51 -1.81 -1.96
CA PHE A 340 -20.13 -1.69 -1.48
C PHE A 340 -19.42 -3.05 -1.45
N LEU A 341 -20.09 -4.09 -0.93
CA LEU A 341 -19.60 -5.46 -1.00
C LEU A 341 -19.38 -5.91 -2.45
N GLU A 342 -20.38 -5.75 -3.32
CA GLU A 342 -20.32 -6.16 -4.73
C GLU A 342 -19.14 -5.51 -5.46
N TRP A 343 -18.95 -4.20 -5.30
CA TRP A 343 -17.83 -3.47 -5.91
C TRP A 343 -16.48 -4.05 -5.49
N ASN A 344 -16.34 -4.40 -4.21
CA ASN A 344 -15.11 -4.98 -3.70
C ASN A 344 -14.94 -6.44 -4.15
N GLU A 345 -16.00 -7.27 -4.15
CA GLU A 345 -15.92 -8.65 -4.66
C GLU A 345 -15.51 -8.70 -6.13
N VAL A 346 -16.10 -7.83 -6.96
CA VAL A 346 -15.79 -7.78 -8.39
C VAL A 346 -14.42 -7.15 -8.63
N GLY A 347 -14.15 -5.97 -8.08
CA GLY A 347 -12.91 -5.25 -8.35
C GLY A 347 -11.67 -5.94 -7.78
N LEU A 348 -11.76 -6.47 -6.55
CA LEU A 348 -10.63 -7.16 -5.89
C LEU A 348 -10.44 -8.60 -6.39
N SER A 349 -11.31 -9.13 -7.26
CA SER A 349 -11.07 -10.43 -7.88
C SER A 349 -9.83 -10.45 -8.80
N GLY A 350 -9.40 -9.27 -9.27
CA GLY A 350 -8.20 -9.12 -10.09
C GLY A 350 -7.39 -7.85 -9.83
N GLY A 351 -8.03 -6.72 -9.57
CA GLY A 351 -7.38 -5.42 -9.38
C GLY A 351 -7.21 -5.02 -7.92
N ALA A 352 -7.00 -3.73 -7.71
CA ALA A 352 -6.88 -3.10 -6.39
C ALA A 352 -7.90 -1.97 -6.23
N ILE A 353 -8.35 -1.71 -5.00
CA ILE A 353 -9.19 -0.53 -4.72
C ILE A 353 -8.61 0.23 -3.53
N THR A 354 -8.27 1.51 -3.73
CA THR A 354 -8.11 2.45 -2.63
C THR A 354 -9.43 3.16 -2.40
N TRP A 355 -10.05 3.01 -1.24
CA TRP A 355 -11.24 3.80 -0.90
C TRP A 355 -10.83 5.15 -0.31
N GLY A 356 -11.37 6.22 -0.89
CA GLY A 356 -11.47 7.52 -0.24
C GLY A 356 -12.34 7.41 1.00
N LEU A 357 -11.69 7.16 2.14
CA LEU A 357 -12.33 6.96 3.43
C LEU A 357 -12.72 8.32 4.05
N PRO A 358 -14.00 8.53 4.36
CA PRO A 358 -14.45 9.76 4.96
C PRO A 358 -14.13 9.76 6.46
N ILE A 359 -13.24 10.66 6.86
CA ILE A 359 -12.95 10.91 8.27
C ILE A 359 -13.90 11.96 8.86
N VAL A 360 -14.04 11.98 10.19
CA VAL A 360 -15.03 12.82 10.88
C VAL A 360 -14.74 14.31 10.69
N HIS A 361 -13.49 14.73 10.87
CA HIS A 361 -13.02 16.10 10.71
C HIS A 361 -11.53 16.14 10.31
N SER A 362 -11.25 16.41 9.04
CA SER A 362 -9.89 16.39 8.48
C SER A 362 -9.10 17.69 8.62
N ASP A 363 -9.74 18.82 8.94
CA ASP A 363 -9.12 20.15 8.92
C ASP A 363 -8.27 20.42 10.18
N CYS A 364 -6.96 20.59 9.99
CA CYS A 364 -5.97 20.77 11.05
C CYS A 364 -5.64 22.24 11.34
N ASN A 365 -6.25 23.21 10.65
CA ASN A 365 -5.95 24.65 10.80
C ASN A 365 -6.79 25.32 11.91
N LYS A 366 -7.75 24.61 12.51
CA LYS A 366 -8.71 25.25 13.44
C LYS A 366 -8.16 25.28 14.85
N SER A 367 -7.55 26.40 15.22
CA SER A 367 -7.08 26.68 16.59
C SER A 367 -8.13 26.51 17.70
N TRP A 368 -9.43 26.49 17.37
CA TRP A 368 -10.53 26.32 18.34
C TRP A 368 -11.16 24.92 18.35
N LYS A 369 -10.74 24.00 17.47
CA LYS A 369 -11.27 22.63 17.43
C LYS A 369 -10.22 21.66 16.89
N ALA A 370 -9.81 20.71 17.74
CA ALA A 370 -8.96 19.60 17.33
C ALA A 370 -9.61 18.80 16.18
N PRO A 371 -8.80 18.27 15.24
CA PRO A 371 -9.29 17.37 14.22
C PRO A 371 -9.84 16.08 14.85
N ASP A 372 -10.65 15.38 14.08
CA ASP A 372 -11.18 14.06 14.42
C ASP A 372 -10.87 13.15 13.22
N LEU A 373 -9.71 12.52 13.30
CA LEU A 373 -9.09 11.79 12.20
C LEU A 373 -9.53 10.31 12.16
N LEU A 374 -10.61 9.97 12.88
CA LEU A 374 -11.24 8.66 12.80
C LEU A 374 -12.15 8.56 11.57
N ALA A 375 -12.31 7.36 11.05
CA ALA A 375 -13.32 7.05 10.05
C ALA A 375 -14.72 7.29 10.63
N LYS A 376 -15.65 7.73 9.78
CA LYS A 376 -17.06 7.84 10.16
C LYS A 376 -17.65 6.47 10.48
N ASP A 377 -18.56 6.43 11.46
CA ASP A 377 -19.21 5.19 11.93
C ASP A 377 -19.84 4.38 10.79
N TRP A 378 -20.59 5.03 9.89
CA TRP A 378 -21.22 4.34 8.76
C TRP A 378 -20.20 3.73 7.79
N ALA A 379 -19.03 4.35 7.63
CA ALA A 379 -17.97 3.82 6.77
C ALA A 379 -17.33 2.59 7.43
N MET A 380 -17.17 2.62 8.76
CA MET A 380 -16.75 1.44 9.52
C MET A 380 -17.77 0.30 9.46
N GLU A 381 -19.07 0.61 9.48
CA GLU A 381 -20.12 -0.41 9.29
C GLU A 381 -20.01 -1.09 7.92
N GLN A 382 -19.78 -0.33 6.84
CA GLN A 382 -19.54 -0.89 5.50
C GLN A 382 -18.29 -1.76 5.43
N LEU A 383 -17.19 -1.31 6.05
CA LEU A 383 -15.95 -2.08 6.11
C LEU A 383 -16.14 -3.39 6.87
N ARG A 384 -16.79 -3.37 8.04
CA ARG A 384 -17.11 -4.61 8.80
C ARG A 384 -17.98 -5.56 7.99
N TYR A 385 -19.04 -5.04 7.37
CA TYR A 385 -19.96 -5.85 6.56
C TYR A 385 -19.25 -6.55 5.40
N MET A 386 -18.33 -5.85 4.74
CA MET A 386 -17.51 -6.38 3.65
C MET A 386 -16.45 -7.36 4.18
N ASN A 387 -15.73 -7.02 5.25
CA ASN A 387 -14.67 -7.84 5.84
C ASN A 387 -15.17 -9.24 6.21
N ASP A 388 -16.33 -9.33 6.86
CA ASP A 388 -16.95 -10.59 7.26
C ASP A 388 -17.24 -11.54 6.09
N ARG A 389 -17.32 -11.03 4.86
CA ARG A 389 -17.65 -11.79 3.65
C ARG A 389 -16.44 -12.03 2.75
N ILE A 390 -15.58 -11.04 2.57
CA ILE A 390 -14.38 -11.18 1.73
C ILE A 390 -13.31 -12.02 2.43
N SER A 391 -13.17 -11.93 3.75
CA SER A 391 -12.25 -12.81 4.50
C SER A 391 -12.68 -14.29 4.46
N VAL A 392 -13.91 -14.58 4.05
CA VAL A 392 -14.40 -15.95 3.79
C VAL A 392 -14.13 -16.40 2.34
N SER A 393 -13.94 -15.47 1.38
CA SER A 393 -13.75 -15.76 -0.05
C SER A 393 -12.30 -15.68 -0.55
N LYS A 394 -11.43 -14.90 0.09
CA LYS A 394 -9.98 -14.90 -0.24
C LYS A 394 -9.34 -16.23 0.18
N THR A 395 -8.91 -16.99 -0.81
CA THR A 395 -8.06 -18.17 -0.61
C THR A 395 -6.63 -17.68 -0.32
N HIS A 396 -6.27 -17.51 0.95
CA HIS A 396 -4.91 -17.14 1.33
C HIS A 396 -4.00 -18.38 1.33
N TYR A 397 -2.90 -18.34 0.60
CA TYR A 397 -1.87 -19.37 0.72
C TYR A 397 -0.77 -18.91 1.67
N VAL A 398 -0.35 -19.77 2.59
CA VAL A 398 0.66 -19.46 3.60
C VAL A 398 1.71 -20.57 3.73
N GLN A 399 2.93 -20.21 4.12
CA GLN A 399 3.96 -21.13 4.61
C GLN A 399 4.35 -20.75 6.05
N PHE A 400 4.53 -21.75 6.93
CA PHE A 400 4.86 -21.54 8.33
C PHE A 400 6.35 -21.82 8.57
N ARG A 401 7.18 -20.79 8.57
CA ARG A 401 8.63 -20.91 8.75
C ARG A 401 8.98 -20.87 10.23
N LYS A 402 9.78 -21.83 10.70
CA LYS A 402 10.11 -21.98 12.12
C LYS A 402 11.02 -20.86 12.61
N ARG A 403 10.64 -20.19 13.71
CA ARG A 403 11.35 -19.00 14.21
C ARG A 403 12.84 -19.27 14.50
N ASN A 404 13.14 -20.32 15.26
CA ASN A 404 14.50 -20.64 15.69
C ASN A 404 15.25 -21.59 14.72
N ALA A 405 14.66 -21.90 13.56
CA ALA A 405 15.28 -22.72 12.53
C ALA A 405 14.75 -22.31 11.14
N LEU A 406 15.12 -21.10 10.69
CA LEU A 406 14.53 -20.44 9.51
C LEU A 406 14.61 -21.25 8.21
N ASN A 407 15.54 -22.19 8.11
CA ASN A 407 15.65 -23.08 6.94
C ASN A 407 14.57 -24.17 6.90
N TYR A 408 13.62 -24.20 7.84
CA TYR A 408 12.59 -25.23 7.95
C TYR A 408 11.19 -24.64 8.11
N CYS A 409 10.19 -25.34 7.57
CA CYS A 409 8.78 -24.97 7.67
C CYS A 409 7.86 -26.17 7.86
N LEU A 410 6.60 -25.93 8.24
CA LEU A 410 5.58 -26.99 8.32
C LEU A 410 5.34 -27.65 6.96
N ASN A 411 5.36 -28.97 6.96
CA ASN A 411 5.26 -29.82 5.78
C ASN A 411 4.14 -30.85 5.96
N GLY A 412 3.19 -30.83 5.05
CA GLY A 412 2.13 -31.83 4.97
C GLY A 412 2.50 -33.08 4.16
N GLY A 413 3.71 -33.18 3.61
CA GLY A 413 4.16 -34.33 2.80
C GLY A 413 3.56 -34.39 1.39
N GLY A 414 3.82 -35.46 0.64
CA GLY A 414 3.22 -35.67 -0.69
C GLY A 414 1.77 -36.17 -0.58
N GLY A 415 0.87 -35.70 -1.45
CA GLY A 415 -0.54 -36.13 -1.44
C GLY A 415 -1.32 -35.64 -0.20
N GLY A 416 -2.33 -36.40 0.23
CA GLY A 416 -3.07 -36.18 1.48
C GLY A 416 -3.94 -37.40 1.81
N VAL A 417 -3.82 -37.89 3.04
CA VAL A 417 -4.63 -38.99 3.60
C VAL A 417 -4.81 -38.77 5.11
N ASN A 418 -5.91 -39.28 5.67
CA ASN A 418 -6.17 -39.26 7.11
C ASN A 418 -5.01 -39.90 7.89
N GLY A 419 -4.50 -39.17 8.88
CA GLY A 419 -3.41 -39.60 9.75
C GLY A 419 -2.00 -39.35 9.18
N GLN A 420 -1.88 -38.76 7.98
CA GLN A 420 -0.56 -38.42 7.42
C GLN A 420 0.15 -37.39 8.29
N ASN A 421 1.41 -37.65 8.63
CA ASN A 421 2.13 -36.83 9.60
C ASN A 421 2.40 -35.41 9.07
N VAL A 422 2.22 -34.40 9.93
CA VAL A 422 2.77 -33.06 9.70
C VAL A 422 4.16 -33.01 10.33
N SER A 423 5.15 -32.59 9.56
CA SER A 423 6.55 -32.59 9.97
C SER A 423 7.24 -31.29 9.58
N LEU A 424 8.51 -31.12 9.95
CA LEU A 424 9.36 -30.08 9.37
C LEU A 424 10.02 -30.59 8.09
N TRP A 425 10.25 -29.65 7.17
CA TRP A 425 11.06 -29.88 5.99
C TRP A 425 11.81 -28.62 5.60
N THR A 426 12.91 -28.77 4.86
CA THR A 426 13.68 -27.66 4.30
C THR A 426 12.74 -26.71 3.57
N TYR A 427 12.81 -25.44 3.94
CA TYR A 427 12.02 -24.38 3.34
C TYR A 427 12.33 -24.30 1.83
N ILE A 428 11.27 -24.37 1.04
CA ILE A 428 11.29 -24.13 -0.40
C ILE A 428 10.10 -23.23 -0.69
N ASP A 429 10.38 -22.07 -1.27
CA ASP A 429 9.35 -21.08 -1.55
C ASP A 429 8.27 -21.64 -2.49
N ASN A 430 7.01 -21.33 -2.16
CA ASN A 430 5.81 -21.76 -2.90
C ASN A 430 5.72 -23.28 -3.22
N HIS A 431 6.39 -24.12 -2.45
CA HIS A 431 6.35 -25.56 -2.66
C HIS A 431 5.04 -26.16 -2.14
N ARG A 432 4.29 -26.87 -3.01
CA ARG A 432 2.94 -27.37 -2.72
C ARG A 432 2.76 -28.18 -1.42
N ASN A 433 3.80 -28.88 -0.95
CA ASN A 433 3.72 -29.67 0.28
C ASN A 433 3.91 -28.83 1.55
N LEU A 434 4.49 -27.63 1.40
CA LEU A 434 4.85 -26.68 2.45
C LEU A 434 3.85 -25.52 2.53
N THR A 435 2.96 -25.40 1.54
CA THR A 435 1.97 -24.34 1.40
C THR A 435 0.58 -24.80 1.82
N TRP A 436 -0.11 -23.94 2.55
CA TRP A 436 -1.41 -24.19 3.15
C TRP A 436 -2.38 -23.12 2.70
N GLU A 437 -3.56 -23.53 2.27
CA GLU A 437 -4.72 -22.66 2.14
C GLU A 437 -5.26 -22.35 3.53
N GLU A 438 -5.16 -21.10 3.94
CA GLU A 438 -5.76 -20.53 5.16
C GLU A 438 -7.24 -20.23 4.89
N ILE A 439 -8.10 -20.85 5.70
CA ILE A 439 -9.56 -20.77 5.56
C ILE A 439 -10.12 -20.22 6.86
N TYR A 440 -10.79 -19.07 6.82
CA TYR A 440 -11.42 -18.48 8.01
C TYR A 440 -12.60 -19.33 8.49
N ARG A 441 -12.69 -19.55 9.81
CA ARG A 441 -13.71 -20.38 10.48
C ARG A 441 -14.52 -19.61 11.54
N GLY A 442 -14.49 -18.27 11.48
CA GLY A 442 -15.14 -17.40 12.45
C GLY A 442 -14.35 -17.22 13.76
N ASP A 443 -14.65 -16.15 14.49
CA ASP A 443 -14.09 -15.81 15.82
C ASP A 443 -12.54 -15.76 15.88
N GLY A 444 -11.89 -15.39 14.77
CA GLY A 444 -10.42 -15.34 14.68
C GLY A 444 -9.75 -16.73 14.58
N PHE A 445 -10.49 -17.79 14.23
CA PHE A 445 -9.96 -19.13 14.00
C PHE A 445 -9.85 -19.46 12.51
N TYR A 446 -8.83 -20.24 12.16
CA TYR A 446 -8.53 -20.63 10.79
C TYR A 446 -8.29 -22.14 10.69
N SER A 447 -8.67 -22.74 9.57
CA SER A 447 -8.16 -24.04 9.13
C SER A 447 -7.04 -23.88 8.13
N TYR A 448 -6.09 -24.80 8.15
CA TYR A 448 -4.95 -24.81 7.21
C TYR A 448 -5.01 -26.06 6.35
N LYS A 449 -5.64 -25.92 5.17
CA LYS A 449 -5.82 -27.00 4.20
C LYS A 449 -4.58 -27.12 3.34
N LYS A 450 -4.03 -28.30 3.20
CA LYS A 450 -2.83 -28.50 2.39
C LYS A 450 -3.12 -28.22 0.91
N LYS A 451 -2.32 -27.36 0.28
CA LYS A 451 -2.48 -26.93 -1.12
C LYS A 451 -2.65 -28.12 -2.07
N GLY A 452 -3.73 -28.07 -2.86
CA GLY A 452 -4.07 -29.11 -3.84
C GLY A 452 -4.67 -30.39 -3.23
N THR A 453 -5.21 -30.34 -2.00
CA THR A 453 -5.86 -31.47 -1.33
C THR A 453 -7.07 -31.01 -0.51
N ASN A 454 -7.86 -31.96 0.02
CA ASN A 454 -8.97 -31.71 0.94
C ASN A 454 -8.65 -32.15 2.37
N TYR A 455 -7.42 -31.92 2.83
CA TYR A 455 -6.94 -32.31 4.16
C TYR A 455 -6.35 -31.13 4.91
N CYS A 456 -6.75 -30.95 6.16
CA CYS A 456 -6.31 -29.87 7.05
C CYS A 456 -5.33 -30.36 8.11
N ILE A 457 -4.52 -29.43 8.64
CA ILE A 457 -3.76 -29.64 9.88
C ILE A 457 -4.75 -29.89 11.03
N ASP A 458 -4.69 -31.08 11.62
CA ASP A 458 -5.55 -31.55 12.70
C ASP A 458 -4.69 -31.88 13.93
N GLY A 459 -5.08 -31.33 15.08
CA GLY A 459 -4.40 -31.53 16.35
C GLY A 459 -4.95 -32.69 17.18
N GLY A 460 -5.86 -33.52 16.66
CA GLY A 460 -6.58 -34.58 17.38
C GLY A 460 -7.61 -34.07 18.39
N ASN A 461 -8.41 -34.95 19.00
CA ASN A 461 -9.51 -34.55 19.90
C ASN A 461 -9.04 -33.89 21.21
N ASP A 462 -7.88 -34.29 21.71
CA ASP A 462 -7.36 -33.85 23.01
C ASP A 462 -6.43 -32.63 22.90
N GLY A 463 -5.86 -32.23 24.02
CA GLY A 463 -4.71 -31.31 24.06
C GLY A 463 -3.78 -31.83 25.14
N ALA A 464 -2.74 -32.53 24.73
CA ALA A 464 -1.70 -33.08 25.59
C ALA A 464 -0.32 -32.79 25.00
N ASN A 465 0.69 -32.67 25.87
CA ASN A 465 2.07 -32.51 25.44
C ASN A 465 2.52 -33.73 24.62
N GLY A 466 3.08 -33.51 23.45
CA GLY A 466 3.53 -34.57 22.54
C GLY A 466 2.40 -35.21 21.72
N GLN A 467 1.17 -34.69 21.79
CA GLN A 467 0.08 -35.15 20.94
C GLN A 467 0.39 -34.80 19.48
N ASN A 468 0.34 -35.81 18.61
CA ASN A 468 0.76 -35.65 17.23
C ASN A 468 -0.14 -34.69 16.44
N VAL A 469 0.46 -33.91 15.55
CA VAL A 469 -0.26 -33.10 14.55
C VAL A 469 -0.19 -33.81 13.20
N TYR A 470 -1.34 -34.02 12.58
CA TYR A 470 -1.46 -34.81 11.36
C TYR A 470 -2.50 -34.21 10.40
N LEU A 471 -2.55 -34.73 9.18
CA LEU A 471 -3.57 -34.38 8.20
C LEU A 471 -4.84 -35.18 8.45
N TRP A 472 -5.97 -34.50 8.42
CA TRP A 472 -7.28 -35.13 8.44
C TRP A 472 -8.20 -34.46 7.43
N GLN A 473 -9.16 -35.22 6.88
CA GLN A 473 -10.09 -34.72 5.89
C GLN A 473 -10.77 -33.46 6.40
N GLU A 474 -10.81 -32.44 5.55
CA GLU A 474 -11.37 -31.15 5.89
C GLU A 474 -12.82 -31.28 6.37
N ASP A 475 -13.11 -30.70 7.52
CA ASP A 475 -14.46 -30.53 8.04
C ASP A 475 -14.56 -29.17 8.74
N ALA A 476 -15.43 -28.30 8.22
CA ALA A 476 -15.65 -26.95 8.76
C ALA A 476 -16.15 -26.96 10.22
N ASN A 477 -16.76 -28.06 10.69
CA ASN A 477 -17.25 -28.20 12.06
C ASN A 477 -16.25 -28.89 13.00
N ASN A 478 -15.12 -29.39 12.47
CA ASN A 478 -14.11 -30.05 13.27
C ASN A 478 -13.18 -29.03 13.95
N TYR A 479 -13.44 -28.73 15.22
CA TYR A 479 -12.63 -27.78 16.00
C TYR A 479 -11.19 -28.25 16.27
N ASN A 480 -10.84 -29.51 15.97
CA ASN A 480 -9.45 -29.96 16.02
C ASN A 480 -8.60 -29.43 14.86
N GLN A 481 -9.25 -28.97 13.79
CA GLN A 481 -8.62 -28.40 12.59
C GLN A 481 -8.59 -26.88 12.60
N GLN A 482 -8.84 -26.26 13.76
CA GLN A 482 -9.04 -24.83 13.88
C GLN A 482 -8.06 -24.21 14.86
N TRP A 483 -7.37 -23.18 14.38
CA TRP A 483 -6.20 -22.61 15.00
C TRP A 483 -6.35 -21.09 15.08
N LYS A 484 -6.06 -20.52 16.24
CA LYS A 484 -5.96 -19.08 16.44
C LYS A 484 -4.51 -18.65 16.30
N LYS A 485 -4.26 -17.67 15.43
CA LYS A 485 -2.98 -16.97 15.34
C LYS A 485 -2.84 -16.06 16.57
N VAL A 486 -1.82 -16.27 17.39
CA VAL A 486 -1.52 -15.43 18.55
C VAL A 486 -0.17 -14.77 18.33
N ALA A 487 -0.20 -13.47 18.05
CA ALA A 487 0.99 -12.66 17.78
C ALA A 487 1.96 -12.65 18.96
N GLN A 488 3.25 -12.56 18.62
CA GLN A 488 4.38 -12.38 19.53
C GLN A 488 5.05 -11.04 19.23
N ASP A 489 5.87 -10.56 20.16
CA ASP A 489 6.44 -9.21 20.12
C ASP A 489 7.45 -8.99 18.95
N ASP A 490 7.79 -10.03 18.20
CA ASP A 490 8.81 -10.03 17.14
C ASP A 490 8.28 -10.43 15.75
N GLY A 491 6.97 -10.29 15.54
CA GLY A 491 6.33 -10.60 14.26
C GLY A 491 6.10 -12.10 14.00
N THR A 492 6.35 -12.95 14.99
CA THR A 492 6.00 -14.39 14.92
C THR A 492 4.66 -14.70 15.57
N TYR A 493 4.14 -15.90 15.32
CA TYR A 493 2.82 -16.34 15.79
C TYR A 493 2.87 -17.72 16.44
N GLN A 494 2.04 -17.92 17.46
CA GLN A 494 1.64 -19.25 17.93
C GLN A 494 0.33 -19.67 17.24
N LEU A 495 0.23 -20.93 16.83
CA LEU A 495 -1.01 -21.52 16.31
C LEU A 495 -1.72 -22.30 17.41
N ARG A 496 -2.69 -21.66 18.09
CA ARG A 496 -3.38 -22.22 19.27
C ARG A 496 -4.67 -22.94 18.92
N LYS A 497 -4.87 -24.13 19.46
CA LYS A 497 -6.01 -25.00 19.14
C LYS A 497 -7.35 -24.43 19.66
N ARG A 498 -8.41 -24.41 18.83
CA ARG A 498 -9.73 -23.85 19.20
C ARG A 498 -10.36 -24.46 20.44
N ASN A 499 -10.48 -25.78 20.46
CA ASN A 499 -11.12 -26.49 21.57
C ASN A 499 -10.20 -26.75 22.78
N LYS A 500 -8.91 -26.39 22.69
CA LYS A 500 -7.89 -26.52 23.75
C LYS A 500 -6.89 -25.37 23.68
N THR A 501 -7.35 -24.15 23.94
CA THR A 501 -6.60 -22.89 23.73
C THR A 501 -5.27 -22.77 24.48
N ASN A 502 -5.04 -23.60 25.50
CA ASN A 502 -3.76 -23.68 26.21
C ASN A 502 -2.70 -24.51 25.48
N TYR A 503 -2.98 -25.05 24.29
CA TYR A 503 -2.03 -25.84 23.49
C TYR A 503 -1.80 -25.21 22.12
N ALA A 504 -0.56 -25.28 21.65
CA ALA A 504 -0.12 -24.76 20.36
C ALA A 504 0.70 -25.80 19.59
N ILE A 505 0.78 -25.61 18.27
CA ILE A 505 1.67 -26.37 17.39
C ILE A 505 3.14 -26.04 17.71
N ASP A 506 3.91 -27.07 18.05
CA ASP A 506 5.31 -27.00 18.47
C ASP A 506 6.18 -27.83 17.50
N GLY A 507 7.20 -27.19 16.95
CA GLY A 507 8.12 -27.80 16.00
C GLY A 507 9.26 -28.59 16.66
N ASN A 508 9.27 -28.76 17.98
CA ASN A 508 10.38 -29.27 18.81
C ASN A 508 11.67 -28.42 18.68
N PRO A 509 12.71 -28.62 19.51
CA PRO A 509 13.99 -27.89 19.36
C PRO A 509 14.66 -28.09 17.99
N ASP A 510 15.47 -27.12 17.55
CA ASP A 510 16.24 -27.16 16.30
C ASP A 510 15.39 -27.37 15.02
N GLY A 511 15.97 -27.84 13.92
CA GLY A 511 15.23 -28.15 12.71
C GLY A 511 15.89 -29.24 11.88
N ALA A 512 15.11 -30.24 11.49
CA ALA A 512 15.54 -31.32 10.61
C ALA A 512 14.41 -31.77 9.70
N ASN A 513 14.75 -32.33 8.53
CA ASN A 513 13.77 -32.94 7.65
C ASN A 513 13.10 -34.13 8.34
N SER A 514 11.79 -34.22 8.20
CA SER A 514 10.93 -35.24 8.86
C SER A 514 10.87 -35.13 10.38
N GLN A 515 11.35 -34.05 10.99
CA GLN A 515 11.17 -33.81 12.42
C GLN A 515 9.68 -33.65 12.73
N ASN A 516 9.23 -34.32 13.79
CA ASN A 516 7.82 -34.33 14.16
C ASN A 516 7.34 -32.98 14.68
N VAL A 517 6.09 -32.67 14.39
CA VAL A 517 5.38 -31.52 14.93
C VAL A 517 4.28 -32.04 15.85
N ASP A 518 4.23 -31.52 17.07
CA ASP A 518 3.30 -31.97 18.10
C ASP A 518 2.62 -30.80 18.82
N LEU A 519 1.65 -31.10 19.67
CA LEU A 519 1.06 -30.11 20.55
C LEU A 519 1.85 -30.00 21.84
N ARG A 520 2.11 -28.77 22.28
CA ARG A 520 2.63 -28.46 23.61
C ARG A 520 1.80 -27.40 24.28
N LYS A 521 1.78 -27.41 25.61
CA LYS A 521 1.20 -26.33 26.40
C LYS A 521 1.86 -25.02 25.97
N SER A 522 1.04 -24.04 25.60
CA SER A 522 1.48 -22.75 25.10
C SER A 522 2.31 -22.02 26.16
N VAL A 523 3.50 -21.58 25.77
CA VAL A 523 4.43 -20.80 26.59
C VAL A 523 4.94 -19.64 25.74
N LYS A 524 4.71 -18.39 26.17
CA LYS A 524 5.08 -17.18 25.41
C LYS A 524 6.59 -17.12 25.07
N THR A 525 7.44 -17.70 25.89
CA THR A 525 8.90 -17.66 25.71
C THR A 525 9.46 -18.81 24.86
N SER A 526 8.66 -19.80 24.48
CA SER A 526 9.15 -20.96 23.73
C SER A 526 9.24 -20.65 22.24
N GLN A 527 10.47 -20.58 21.71
CA GLN A 527 10.67 -20.31 20.28
C GLN A 527 10.24 -21.47 19.39
N ASP A 528 10.12 -22.68 19.94
CA ASP A 528 9.78 -23.90 19.20
C ASP A 528 8.34 -23.90 18.66
N MET A 529 7.46 -23.11 19.27
CA MET A 529 6.06 -22.95 18.88
C MET A 529 5.77 -21.63 18.16
N HIS A 530 6.82 -20.91 17.75
CA HIS A 530 6.71 -19.63 17.07
C HIS A 530 7.00 -19.78 15.57
N TRP A 531 6.10 -19.24 14.76
CA TRP A 531 6.12 -19.37 13.31
C TRP A 531 6.08 -17.99 12.66
N PHE A 532 6.94 -17.76 11.67
CA PHE A 532 6.68 -16.74 10.67
C PHE A 532 5.59 -17.25 9.73
N ILE A 533 4.57 -16.45 9.49
CA ILE A 533 3.51 -16.76 8.52
C ILE A 533 3.82 -15.95 7.27
N GLU A 534 4.22 -16.65 6.21
CA GLU A 534 4.54 -16.03 4.93
C GLU A 534 3.40 -16.26 3.94
N TYR A 535 2.71 -15.19 3.56
CA TYR A 535 1.66 -15.22 2.53
C TYR A 535 2.28 -15.43 1.12
N LYS A 536 1.59 -16.18 0.26
CA LYS A 536 2.08 -16.70 -1.03
C LYS A 536 1.13 -16.43 -2.18
#